data_AF-A0A9E9PBY9-F1
#
_entry.id   AF-A0A9E9PBY9-F1
#
_cell.length_a   1.000
_cell.length_b   1.000
_cell.length_c   1.000
_cell.angle_alpha   90.00
_cell.angle_beta   90.00
_cell.angle_gamma   90.00
#
_symmetry.space_group_name_H-M   'P 1'
#
loop_
_entity.id
_entity.type
_entity.pdbx_description
1 polymer ?
#
loop_
_entity_poly.entity_id
_entity_poly.type
_entity_poly.pdbx_seq_one_letter_code
_entity_poly.pdbx_strand_id
1 'polypeptide(L)'
;MAKPLFPLRGAYKSNVVVHYFIKRFYRYYPERYLDNGFQLTPNDAADWLLKGFKQVQKETAIPFKKVIKDKLVSGVKVDSKTKEVSIDPSKAANFFAKYFSVNDRNAKKPASRYLEFTGIAYENYQFLAIAKYQQPYLKPLEEFQLGERIFNPVTGVLISGPKSPFKIITPSDQPDYFDEVEDEDEIEGEGEGEGEGEGLDQVA
;
A
#
# COMPACT_ATOMS: atom_id res chain seq x y z
N MET A 1 7.38 13.54 -11.69
CA MET A 1 7.85 12.14 -11.61
C MET A 1 7.08 11.43 -10.52
N ALA A 2 6.11 10.60 -10.90
CA ALA A 2 5.39 9.73 -9.96
C ALA A 2 6.30 8.58 -9.55
N LYS A 3 6.42 8.31 -8.24
CA LYS A 3 7.11 7.12 -7.74
C LYS A 3 6.25 5.89 -8.03
N PRO A 4 6.85 4.73 -8.37
CA PRO A 4 6.09 3.54 -8.73
C PRO A 4 5.23 3.04 -7.54
N LEU A 5 3.98 2.71 -7.84
CA LEU A 5 2.88 2.40 -6.91
C LEU A 5 2.93 0.98 -6.30
N PHE A 6 3.95 0.17 -6.60
CA PHE A 6 4.03 -1.24 -6.19
C PHE A 6 5.32 -1.46 -5.39
N PRO A 7 5.27 -1.40 -4.04
CA PRO A 7 5.10 -2.62 -3.25
C PRO A 7 4.33 -2.42 -1.91
N LEU A 8 3.42 -1.44 -1.82
CA LEU A 8 2.72 -1.16 -0.55
C LEU A 8 1.65 -2.24 -0.25
N ARG A 9 0.93 -2.73 -1.26
CA ARG A 9 -0.11 -3.76 -1.12
C ARG A 9 0.40 -5.04 -0.43
N GLY A 10 1.66 -5.45 -0.67
CA GLY A 10 2.29 -6.61 -0.04
C GLY A 10 2.78 -6.35 1.40
N ALA A 11 3.28 -5.13 1.67
CA ALA A 11 3.82 -4.77 2.99
C ALA A 11 2.74 -4.51 4.05
N TYR A 12 1.54 -4.09 3.62
CA TYR A 12 0.38 -3.85 4.49
C TYR A 12 -0.48 -5.08 4.76
N LYS A 13 -0.49 -6.09 3.87
CA LYS A 13 -1.37 -7.27 3.97
C LYS A 13 -0.95 -8.24 5.09
N SER A 14 0.27 -8.12 5.63
CA SER A 14 0.87 -9.10 6.55
C SER A 14 1.45 -8.54 7.85
N ASN A 15 1.51 -7.21 8.04
CA ASN A 15 2.13 -6.64 9.22
C ASN A 15 1.11 -6.31 10.32
N VAL A 16 0.97 -7.24 11.27
CA VAL A 16 0.07 -7.11 12.43
C VAL A 16 0.38 -5.90 13.33
N VAL A 17 1.64 -5.43 13.35
CA VAL A 17 2.03 -4.21 14.09
C VAL A 17 1.46 -2.96 13.43
N VAL A 18 1.47 -2.91 12.09
CA VAL A 18 0.84 -1.82 11.34
C VAL A 18 -0.67 -1.82 11.59
N HIS A 19 -1.34 -2.97 11.53
CA HIS A 19 -2.78 -3.07 11.81
C HIS A 19 -3.13 -2.61 13.23
N TYR A 20 -2.31 -2.96 14.21
CA TYR A 20 -2.46 -2.47 15.58
C TYR A 20 -2.45 -0.94 15.64
N PHE A 21 -1.47 -0.29 15.02
CA PHE A 21 -1.38 1.17 15.01
C PHE A 21 -2.53 1.82 14.28
N ILE A 22 -2.90 1.31 13.09
CA ILE A 22 -4.03 1.86 12.35
C ILE A 22 -5.31 1.78 13.20
N LYS A 23 -5.61 0.61 13.79
CA LYS A 23 -6.75 0.44 14.70
C LYS A 23 -6.68 1.39 15.89
N ARG A 24 -5.49 1.57 16.47
CA ARG A 24 -5.28 2.46 17.62
C ARG A 24 -5.51 3.93 17.24
N PHE A 25 -4.98 4.39 16.11
CA PHE A 25 -5.11 5.78 15.66
C PHE A 25 -6.55 6.14 15.30
N TYR A 26 -7.28 5.24 14.62
CA TYR A 26 -8.71 5.49 14.36
C TYR A 26 -9.57 5.42 15.63
N ARG A 27 -9.21 4.58 16.61
CA ARG A 27 -9.99 4.41 17.84
C ARG A 27 -9.76 5.54 18.85
N TYR A 28 -8.57 6.10 18.90
CA TYR A 28 -8.17 7.06 19.94
C TYR A 28 -7.66 8.36 19.31
N TYR A 29 -8.56 9.35 19.26
CA TYR A 29 -8.31 10.71 18.75
C TYR A 29 -7.83 10.75 17.28
N PRO A 30 -8.63 10.24 16.33
CA PRO A 30 -8.28 10.23 14.91
C PRO A 30 -7.97 11.63 14.35
N GLU A 31 -8.71 12.66 14.78
CA GLU A 31 -8.54 14.06 14.35
C GLU A 31 -7.07 14.53 14.50
N ARG A 32 -6.40 14.07 15.56
CA ARG A 32 -4.98 14.39 15.84
C ARG A 32 -4.05 14.02 14.68
N TYR A 33 -4.37 12.95 13.96
CA TYR A 33 -3.56 12.42 12.86
C TYR A 33 -4.10 12.80 11.48
N LEU A 34 -5.29 13.39 11.40
CA LEU A 34 -5.96 13.76 10.15
C LEU A 34 -5.81 15.26 9.84
N ASP A 35 -5.77 16.12 10.86
CA ASP A 35 -5.79 17.57 10.70
C ASP A 35 -4.39 18.22 10.76
N ASN A 36 -3.35 17.51 10.30
CA ASN A 36 -1.97 17.99 10.16
C ASN A 36 -1.28 18.51 11.44
N GLY A 37 -1.83 18.25 12.64
CA GLY A 37 -1.30 18.83 13.88
C GLY A 37 -0.22 17.99 14.58
N PHE A 38 -0.18 16.68 14.35
CA PHE A 38 0.68 15.80 15.14
C PHE A 38 2.06 15.60 14.53
N GLN A 39 3.07 15.98 15.32
CA GLN A 39 4.47 15.73 15.03
C GLN A 39 4.97 14.55 15.86
N LEU A 40 5.66 13.62 15.20
CA LEU A 40 6.30 12.47 15.81
C LEU A 40 7.81 12.56 15.61
N THR A 41 8.56 12.75 16.70
CA THR A 41 10.03 12.73 16.65
C THR A 41 10.54 11.28 16.51
N PRO A 42 11.79 11.05 16.04
CA PRO A 42 12.38 9.72 15.97
C PRO A 42 12.39 8.97 17.31
N ASN A 43 12.60 9.66 18.43
CA ASN A 43 12.60 9.05 19.76
C ASN A 43 11.18 8.63 20.16
N ASP A 44 10.19 9.50 19.95
CA ASP A 44 8.79 9.15 20.19
C ASP A 44 8.35 7.98 19.30
N ALA A 45 8.81 7.96 18.05
CA ALA A 45 8.54 6.87 17.13
C ALA A 45 9.10 5.54 17.66
N ALA A 46 10.31 5.52 18.22
CA ALA A 46 10.88 4.31 18.83
C ALA A 46 10.04 3.85 20.03
N ASP A 47 9.65 4.77 20.91
CA ASP A 47 8.82 4.47 22.08
C ASP A 47 7.44 3.94 21.69
N TRP A 48 6.81 4.58 20.72
CA TRP A 48 5.50 4.18 20.21
C TRP A 48 5.60 2.78 19.60
N LEU A 49 6.56 2.56 18.70
CA LEU A 49 6.79 1.29 18.03
C LEU A 49 7.08 0.16 19.02
N LEU A 50 7.88 0.43 20.05
CA LEU A 50 8.19 -0.54 21.10
C LEU A 50 6.93 -0.91 21.91
N LYS A 51 6.13 0.09 22.31
CA LYS A 51 4.86 -0.14 23.02
C LYS A 51 3.86 -0.92 22.18
N GLY A 52 3.70 -0.54 20.91
CA GLY A 52 2.80 -1.23 19.99
C GLY A 52 3.23 -2.66 19.72
N PHE A 53 4.53 -2.87 19.53
CA PHE A 53 5.13 -4.19 19.39
C PHE A 53 4.86 -5.07 20.63
N LYS A 54 5.14 -4.59 21.85
CA LYS A 54 4.87 -5.33 23.10
C LYS A 54 3.39 -5.68 23.26
N GLN A 55 2.49 -4.77 22.86
CA GLN A 55 1.06 -5.01 22.92
C GLN A 55 0.62 -6.12 21.94
N VAL A 56 1.11 -6.08 20.69
CA VAL A 56 0.84 -7.13 19.71
C VAL A 56 1.37 -8.48 20.18
N GLN A 57 2.57 -8.51 20.76
CA GLN A 57 3.13 -9.73 21.34
C GLN A 57 2.21 -10.32 22.42
N LYS A 58 1.66 -9.46 23.29
CA LYS A 58 0.70 -9.86 24.34
C LYS A 58 -0.61 -10.40 23.76
N GLU A 59 -1.13 -9.79 22.70
CA GLU A 59 -2.44 -10.15 22.12
C GLU A 59 -2.39 -11.38 21.19
N THR A 60 -1.26 -11.62 20.53
CA THR A 60 -1.15 -12.66 19.48
C THR A 60 -0.33 -13.87 19.91
N ALA A 61 0.32 -13.83 21.07
CA ALA A 61 1.30 -14.81 21.54
C ALA A 61 2.43 -15.09 20.52
N ILE A 62 2.66 -14.21 19.53
CA ILE A 62 3.72 -14.39 18.53
C ILE A 62 5.09 -14.27 19.23
N PRO A 63 5.99 -15.26 19.09
CA PRO A 63 7.31 -15.18 19.68
C PRO A 63 8.13 -14.04 19.09
N PHE A 64 8.90 -13.35 19.94
CA PHE A 64 9.81 -12.26 19.58
C PHE A 64 10.73 -12.61 18.39
N LYS A 65 11.23 -13.86 18.37
CA LYS A 65 12.08 -14.40 17.30
C LYS A 65 11.40 -14.38 15.93
N LYS A 66 10.09 -14.62 15.88
CA LYS A 66 9.30 -14.60 14.65
C LYS A 66 9.11 -13.17 14.14
N VAL A 67 8.91 -12.20 15.04
CA VAL A 67 8.79 -10.78 14.67
C VAL A 67 10.07 -10.23 14.03
N ILE A 68 11.24 -10.59 14.57
CA ILE A 68 12.52 -10.22 13.96
C ILE A 68 12.72 -10.93 12.62
N LYS A 69 12.46 -12.25 12.56
CA LYS A 69 12.62 -13.05 11.34
C LYS A 69 11.73 -12.56 10.20
N ASP A 70 10.48 -12.24 10.50
CA ASP A 70 9.47 -11.79 9.54
C ASP A 70 9.58 -10.26 9.26
N LYS A 71 10.60 -9.59 9.84
CA LYS A 71 10.90 -8.16 9.66
C LYS A 71 9.68 -7.25 9.89
N LEU A 72 8.82 -7.61 10.85
CA LEU A 72 7.61 -6.81 11.14
C LEU A 72 7.98 -5.46 11.76
N VAL A 73 9.11 -5.40 12.47
CA VAL A 73 9.71 -4.18 13.04
C VAL A 73 11.20 -4.18 12.70
N SER A 74 11.72 -3.08 12.17
CA SER A 74 13.13 -2.94 11.81
C SER A 74 13.92 -2.17 12.89
N GLY A 75 15.22 -2.43 13.01
CA GLY A 75 16.10 -1.72 13.95
C GLY A 75 15.97 -2.15 15.41
N VAL A 76 15.42 -3.33 15.68
CA VAL A 76 15.31 -3.89 17.02
C VAL A 76 16.68 -4.33 17.53
N LYS A 77 17.07 -3.85 18.72
CA LYS A 77 18.25 -4.29 19.47
C LYS A 77 17.79 -4.95 20.76
N VAL A 78 18.43 -6.06 21.10
CA VAL A 78 18.23 -6.75 22.38
C VAL A 78 19.51 -6.67 23.16
N ASP A 79 19.44 -6.12 24.37
CA ASP A 79 20.55 -6.18 25.31
C ASP A 79 20.65 -7.62 25.86
N SER A 80 21.77 -8.28 25.58
CA SER A 80 22.00 -9.67 25.98
C SER A 80 22.08 -9.87 27.51
N LYS A 81 22.37 -8.81 28.27
CA LYS A 81 22.52 -8.85 29.73
C LYS A 81 21.20 -8.53 30.44
N THR A 82 20.52 -7.46 30.04
CA THR A 82 19.27 -7.02 30.68
C THR A 82 18.02 -7.62 30.04
N LYS A 83 18.16 -8.26 28.86
CA LYS A 83 17.06 -8.70 27.99
C LYS A 83 16.14 -7.55 27.57
N GLU A 84 16.58 -6.30 27.72
CA GLU A 84 15.81 -5.14 27.30
C GLU A 84 15.81 -5.01 25.79
N VAL A 85 14.66 -4.61 25.26
CA VAL A 85 14.45 -4.41 23.83
C VAL A 85 14.37 -2.92 23.57
N SER A 86 15.25 -2.42 22.71
CA SER A 86 15.23 -1.06 22.19
C SER A 86 15.06 -1.06 20.68
N ILE A 87 14.59 0.05 20.12
CA ILE A 87 14.43 0.23 18.69
C ILE A 87 15.21 1.47 18.28
N ASP A 88 16.00 1.36 17.22
CA ASP A 88 16.72 2.51 16.67
C ASP A 88 15.74 3.64 16.26
N PRO A 89 15.89 4.86 16.79
CA PRO A 89 14.99 5.98 16.49
C PRO A 89 14.84 6.29 15.01
N SER A 90 15.94 6.22 14.23
CA SER A 90 15.90 6.51 12.79
C SER A 90 15.16 5.41 12.02
N LYS A 91 15.33 4.14 12.41
CA LYS A 91 14.57 3.03 11.83
C LYS A 91 13.10 3.07 12.21
N ALA A 92 12.77 3.48 13.44
CA ALA A 92 11.39 3.67 13.86
C ALA A 92 10.70 4.80 13.08
N ALA A 93 11.36 5.94 12.90
CA ALA A 93 10.84 7.01 12.04
C ALA A 93 10.61 6.52 10.59
N ASN A 94 11.56 5.76 10.02
CA ASN A 94 11.40 5.17 8.70
C ASN A 94 10.24 4.17 8.62
N PHE A 95 9.94 3.43 9.71
CA PHE A 95 8.78 2.55 9.78
C PHE A 95 7.48 3.35 9.63
N PHE A 96 7.32 4.42 10.41
CA PHE A 96 6.11 5.25 10.33
C PHE A 96 6.01 5.96 8.97
N ALA A 97 7.11 6.50 8.45
CA ALA A 97 7.15 7.13 7.13
C ALA A 97 6.83 6.17 5.98
N LYS A 98 7.07 4.87 6.16
CA LYS A 98 6.73 3.84 5.18
C LYS A 98 5.26 3.45 5.21
N TYR A 99 4.65 3.41 6.39
CA TYR A 99 3.33 2.79 6.59
C TYR A 99 2.20 3.77 6.89
N PHE A 100 2.47 5.05 7.09
CA PHE A 100 1.46 6.06 7.43
C PHE A 100 1.60 7.28 6.52
N SER A 101 0.51 8.03 6.36
CA SER A 101 0.53 9.29 5.61
C SER A 101 1.19 10.36 6.46
N VAL A 102 2.46 10.60 6.21
CA VAL A 102 3.25 11.60 6.93
C VAL A 102 4.14 12.38 5.98
N ASN A 103 4.36 13.65 6.29
CA ASN A 103 5.44 14.45 5.73
C ASN A 103 6.70 14.24 6.58
N ASP A 104 7.76 13.67 6.00
CA ASP A 104 9.06 13.53 6.68
C ASP A 104 9.85 14.83 6.58
N ARG A 105 9.82 15.62 7.65
CA ARG A 105 10.50 16.91 7.72
C ARG A 105 11.92 16.69 8.21
N ASN A 106 12.88 17.33 7.56
CA ASN A 106 14.30 17.28 7.92
C ASN A 106 14.90 15.86 7.93
N ALA A 107 14.49 14.97 7.02
CA ALA A 107 14.95 13.56 6.97
C ALA A 107 16.48 13.38 7.01
N LYS A 108 17.24 14.35 6.47
CA LYS A 108 18.72 14.34 6.44
C LYS A 108 19.38 14.96 7.68
N LYS A 109 18.61 15.51 8.61
CA LYS A 109 19.10 16.19 9.83
C LYS A 109 18.51 15.51 11.07
N PRO A 110 19.18 14.50 11.64
CA PRO A 110 18.62 13.67 12.71
C PRO A 110 18.11 14.47 13.93
N ALA A 111 18.83 15.52 14.32
CA ALA A 111 18.50 16.33 15.50
C ALA A 111 17.20 17.15 15.35
N SER A 112 16.79 17.47 14.13
CA SER A 112 15.59 18.27 13.84
C SER A 112 14.55 17.53 13.01
N ARG A 113 14.74 16.21 12.83
CA ARG A 113 13.83 15.36 12.06
C ARG A 113 12.53 15.13 12.83
N TYR A 114 11.40 15.23 12.15
CA TYR A 114 10.10 14.83 12.68
C TYR A 114 9.17 14.42 11.54
N LEU A 115 8.19 13.58 11.87
CA LEU A 115 7.13 13.19 10.96
C LEU A 115 5.87 13.98 11.29
N GLU A 116 5.35 14.71 10.32
CA GLU A 116 4.08 15.43 10.44
C GLU A 116 2.97 14.56 9.85
N PHE A 117 2.04 14.09 10.66
CA PHE A 117 0.95 13.23 10.20
C PHE A 117 -0.04 14.01 9.34
N THR A 118 -0.27 13.51 8.13
CA THR A 118 -1.27 14.02 7.19
C THR A 118 -2.43 13.05 6.97
N GLY A 119 -2.34 11.86 7.56
CA GLY A 119 -3.41 10.87 7.61
C GLY A 119 -2.98 9.57 8.28
N ILE A 120 -3.96 8.73 8.60
CA ILE A 120 -3.71 7.44 9.28
C ILE A 120 -3.36 6.32 8.30
N ALA A 121 -3.95 6.30 7.10
CA ALA A 121 -3.63 5.33 6.05
C ALA A 121 -3.08 6.05 4.81
N TYR A 122 -2.14 5.39 4.12
CA TYR A 122 -1.64 5.85 2.82
C TYR A 122 -2.80 5.90 1.82
N GLU A 123 -2.90 6.98 1.03
CA GLU A 123 -3.73 7.10 -0.18
C GLU A 123 -5.16 6.51 -0.11
N ASN A 124 -5.90 6.74 0.99
CA ASN A 124 -7.29 6.28 1.14
C ASN A 124 -7.50 4.76 1.04
N TYR A 125 -6.45 3.96 1.24
CA TYR A 125 -6.61 2.50 1.29
C TYR A 125 -7.53 2.11 2.45
N GLN A 126 -8.68 1.52 2.09
CA GLN A 126 -9.60 0.94 3.05
C GLN A 126 -9.14 -0.48 3.40
N PHE A 127 -8.92 -0.72 4.69
CA PHE A 127 -8.62 -2.05 5.19
C PHE A 127 -9.92 -2.70 5.63
N LEU A 128 -10.36 -3.76 4.93
CA LEU A 128 -11.61 -4.47 5.26
C LEU A 128 -11.72 -4.83 6.74
N ALA A 129 -10.61 -5.27 7.35
CA ALA A 129 -10.55 -5.66 8.77
C ALA A 129 -10.85 -4.51 9.76
N ILE A 130 -10.73 -3.26 9.34
CA ILE A 130 -10.96 -2.06 10.17
C ILE A 130 -11.86 -1.04 9.49
N ALA A 131 -12.55 -1.41 8.40
CA ALA A 131 -13.38 -0.52 7.59
C ALA A 131 -14.39 0.27 8.43
N LYS A 132 -14.96 -0.35 9.46
CA LYS A 132 -15.89 0.27 10.42
C LYS A 132 -15.30 1.49 11.16
N TYR A 133 -13.99 1.48 11.41
CA TYR A 133 -13.30 2.58 12.08
C TYR A 133 -12.90 3.69 11.11
N GLN A 134 -12.73 3.35 9.82
CA GLN A 134 -12.35 4.30 8.78
C GLN A 134 -13.55 5.07 8.22
N GLN A 135 -14.73 4.43 8.19
CA GLN A 135 -15.94 4.98 7.56
C GLN A 135 -16.27 6.44 7.96
N PRO A 136 -16.20 6.86 9.23
CA PRO A 136 -16.53 8.24 9.62
C PRO A 136 -15.57 9.29 9.04
N TYR A 137 -14.38 8.88 8.60
CA TYR A 137 -13.28 9.76 8.21
C TYR A 137 -12.96 9.70 6.71
N LEU A 138 -13.68 8.85 5.96
CA LEU A 138 -13.56 8.82 4.51
C LEU A 138 -14.17 10.11 3.95
N LYS A 139 -13.32 11.01 3.45
CA LYS A 139 -13.79 12.06 2.55
C LYS A 139 -14.27 11.35 1.28
N PRO A 140 -15.53 11.54 0.85
CA PRO A 140 -15.93 11.10 -0.47
C PRO A 140 -14.96 11.74 -1.48
N LEU A 141 -14.15 10.91 -2.15
CA LEU A 141 -13.53 11.36 -3.39
C LEU A 141 -14.65 11.58 -4.41
N GLU A 142 -14.38 12.48 -5.37
CA GLU A 142 -15.27 12.83 -6.49
C GLU A 142 -16.26 11.70 -6.79
N GLU A 143 -17.52 12.02 -6.56
CA GLU A 143 -18.64 11.10 -6.63
C GLU A 143 -18.56 10.27 -7.92
N PHE A 144 -18.39 8.95 -7.78
CA PHE A 144 -18.43 8.07 -8.95
C PHE A 144 -19.89 7.94 -9.37
N GLN A 145 -20.25 8.70 -10.40
CA GLN A 145 -21.60 8.72 -10.94
C GLN A 145 -21.73 7.73 -12.10
N LEU A 146 -22.69 6.83 -12.00
CA LEU A 146 -23.10 5.94 -13.09
C LEU A 146 -24.61 6.13 -13.33
N GLY A 147 -24.94 6.92 -14.35
CA GLY A 147 -26.31 7.37 -14.59
C GLY A 147 -26.83 8.26 -13.44
N GLU A 148 -27.98 7.91 -12.87
CA GLU A 148 -28.58 8.61 -11.73
C GLU A 148 -28.05 8.14 -10.36
N ARG A 149 -27.09 7.20 -10.34
CA ARG A 149 -26.56 6.62 -9.10
C ARG A 149 -25.18 7.17 -8.81
N ILE A 150 -24.99 7.52 -7.54
CA ILE A 150 -23.70 7.96 -6.99
C ILE A 150 -23.19 6.86 -6.08
N PHE A 151 -21.97 6.41 -6.34
CA PHE A 151 -21.31 5.41 -5.52
C PHE A 151 -20.08 6.00 -4.85
N ASN A 152 -19.74 5.43 -3.70
CA ASN A 152 -18.45 5.65 -3.10
C ASN A 152 -17.40 4.93 -3.97
N PRO A 153 -16.46 5.65 -4.61
CA PRO A 153 -15.50 5.06 -5.54
C PRO A 153 -14.56 4.05 -4.87
N VAL A 154 -14.40 4.14 -3.54
CA VAL A 154 -13.50 3.29 -2.77
C VAL A 154 -14.21 2.04 -2.27
N THR A 155 -15.46 2.17 -1.82
CA THR A 155 -16.19 1.07 -1.18
C THR A 155 -17.20 0.38 -2.10
N GLY A 156 -17.55 1.00 -3.23
CA GLY A 156 -18.60 0.54 -4.13
C GLY A 156 -20.02 0.68 -3.55
N VAL A 157 -20.16 1.24 -2.35
CA VAL A 157 -21.47 1.43 -1.70
C VAL A 157 -22.24 2.53 -2.41
N LEU A 158 -23.52 2.28 -2.69
CA LEU A 158 -24.45 3.28 -3.21
C LEU A 158 -24.63 4.39 -2.16
N ILE A 159 -24.22 5.62 -2.52
CA ILE A 159 -24.42 6.82 -1.71
C ILE A 159 -25.82 7.38 -1.97
N SER A 160 -26.22 7.48 -3.24
CA SER A 160 -27.51 8.07 -3.65
C SER A 160 -27.98 7.50 -4.99
N GLY A 161 -29.28 7.55 -5.25
CA GLY A 161 -29.92 7.10 -6.48
C GLY A 161 -30.80 5.84 -6.31
N PRO A 162 -31.41 5.36 -7.41
CA PRO A 162 -32.36 4.26 -7.37
C PRO A 162 -31.71 2.94 -6.91
N LYS A 163 -32.33 2.27 -5.93
CA LYS A 163 -31.86 0.99 -5.36
C LYS A 163 -32.14 -0.24 -6.23
N SER A 164 -32.86 -0.06 -7.35
CA SER A 164 -33.14 -1.16 -8.27
C SER A 164 -31.83 -1.78 -8.78
N PRO A 165 -31.78 -3.05 -9.19
CA PRO A 165 -30.63 -3.56 -9.91
C PRO A 165 -30.42 -2.73 -11.19
N PHE A 166 -29.17 -2.65 -11.67
CA PHE A 166 -28.95 -2.13 -13.02
C PHE A 166 -29.70 -3.02 -14.01
N LYS A 167 -30.36 -2.43 -15.00
CA LYS A 167 -30.84 -3.19 -16.15
C LYS A 167 -29.59 -3.71 -16.85
N ILE A 168 -29.26 -4.97 -16.61
CA ILE A 168 -28.18 -5.65 -17.33
C ILE A 168 -28.67 -5.70 -18.78
N ILE A 169 -28.08 -4.88 -19.63
CA ILE A 169 -28.17 -5.10 -21.07
C ILE A 169 -27.25 -6.30 -21.28
N THR A 170 -27.82 -7.50 -21.38
CA THR A 170 -27.07 -8.65 -21.89
C THR A 170 -26.66 -8.29 -23.31
N PRO A 171 -25.35 -8.11 -23.60
CA PRO A 171 -24.92 -7.86 -24.95
C PRO A 171 -25.04 -9.18 -25.71
N SER A 172 -26.17 -9.37 -26.40
CA SER A 172 -26.28 -10.43 -27.40
C SER A 172 -25.55 -10.05 -28.70
N ASP A 173 -25.12 -8.79 -28.84
CA ASP A 173 -24.60 -8.23 -30.10
C ASP A 173 -23.36 -7.34 -29.89
N GLN A 174 -22.51 -7.62 -28.89
CA GLN A 174 -21.16 -7.05 -28.92
C GLN A 174 -20.29 -7.93 -29.80
N PRO A 175 -19.63 -7.41 -30.86
CA PRO A 175 -18.61 -8.18 -31.56
C PRO A 175 -17.51 -8.53 -30.56
N ASP A 176 -17.27 -9.84 -30.39
CA ASP A 176 -16.15 -10.36 -29.61
C ASP A 176 -14.86 -9.88 -30.29
N TYR A 177 -14.17 -8.93 -29.67
CA TYR A 177 -12.85 -8.46 -30.11
C TYR A 177 -11.71 -9.38 -29.62
N PHE A 178 -12.05 -10.62 -29.28
CA PHE A 178 -11.11 -11.68 -28.91
C PHE A 178 -11.31 -12.88 -29.83
N ASP A 179 -11.26 -12.64 -31.15
CA ASP A 179 -10.83 -13.70 -32.05
C ASP A 179 -9.33 -13.86 -31.84
N GLU A 180 -9.00 -14.89 -31.05
CA GLU A 180 -7.67 -15.48 -30.99
C GLU A 180 -7.28 -15.83 -32.42
N VAL A 181 -6.32 -15.10 -32.99
CA VAL A 181 -5.53 -15.61 -34.11
C VAL A 181 -4.76 -16.81 -33.55
N GLU A 182 -5.32 -17.99 -33.74
CA GLU A 182 -4.58 -19.24 -33.67
C GLU A 182 -3.46 -19.14 -34.70
N ASP A 183 -2.23 -18.99 -34.20
CA ASP A 183 -1.01 -19.18 -34.97
C ASP A 183 -0.99 -20.65 -35.43
N GLU A 184 -1.54 -20.93 -36.61
CA GLU A 184 -1.29 -22.20 -37.31
C GLU A 184 0.03 -22.08 -38.08
N ASP A 185 1.05 -22.74 -37.53
CA ASP A 185 2.27 -23.13 -38.22
C ASP A 185 1.92 -23.93 -39.49
N GLU A 186 1.99 -23.30 -40.67
CA GLU A 186 2.22 -24.02 -41.93
C GLU A 186 3.68 -23.81 -42.39
N ILE A 187 4.50 -24.79 -42.02
CA ILE A 187 5.74 -25.11 -42.73
C ILE A 187 5.34 -26.05 -43.87
N GLU A 188 5.37 -25.59 -45.12
CA GLU A 188 5.80 -26.38 -46.29
C GLU A 188 6.49 -25.45 -47.29
N GLY A 189 7.71 -25.80 -47.67
CA GLY A 189 8.52 -25.05 -48.64
C GLY A 189 8.43 -25.62 -50.04
N GLU A 190 8.88 -24.82 -51.02
CA GLU A 190 9.62 -25.15 -52.26
C GLU A 190 9.69 -23.83 -53.07
N GLY A 191 10.89 -23.25 -53.29
CA GLY A 191 11.62 -23.30 -54.58
C GLY A 191 11.01 -22.32 -55.62
N GLU A 192 11.67 -21.42 -56.34
CA GLU A 192 13.04 -21.13 -56.75
C GLU A 192 13.07 -19.65 -57.25
N GLY A 193 14.25 -19.05 -57.47
CA GLY A 193 14.39 -17.98 -58.47
C GLY A 193 15.16 -16.72 -58.07
N GLU A 194 16.48 -16.84 -58.06
CA GLU A 194 17.50 -15.92 -58.61
C GLU A 194 17.36 -14.38 -58.46
N GLY A 195 18.41 -13.78 -57.90
CA GLY A 195 18.66 -12.33 -57.94
C GLY A 195 20.01 -11.98 -57.34
N GLU A 196 21.05 -12.12 -58.15
CA GLU A 196 22.45 -11.77 -57.90
C GLU A 196 22.64 -10.33 -57.39
N GLY A 197 23.65 -10.12 -56.54
CA GLY A 197 24.04 -8.78 -56.08
C GLY A 197 25.18 -8.82 -55.06
N GLU A 198 26.36 -9.17 -55.54
CA GLU A 198 27.64 -9.09 -54.83
C GLU A 198 27.91 -7.70 -54.25
N GLY A 199 28.60 -7.64 -53.11
CA GLY A 199 29.08 -6.37 -52.56
C GLY A 199 29.63 -6.45 -51.14
N LEU A 200 30.71 -7.21 -50.97
CA LEU A 200 31.62 -7.16 -49.82
C LEU A 200 32.15 -5.72 -49.62
N ASP A 201 32.19 -5.22 -48.38
CA ASP A 201 33.49 -5.09 -47.70
C ASP A 201 33.38 -4.71 -46.21
N GLN A 202 34.18 -5.45 -45.43
CA GLN A 202 34.56 -5.16 -44.06
C GLN A 202 35.77 -4.23 -44.06
N VAL A 203 35.80 -3.26 -43.17
CA VAL A 203 37.03 -2.67 -42.57
C VAL A 203 36.56 -1.64 -41.53
N ALA A 204 37.14 -1.44 -40.36
CA ALA A 204 38.08 -2.14 -39.48
C ALA A 204 37.91 -1.44 -38.10
#